data_AF-A0AAW1YVC7-F1
#
_entry.id   AF-A0AAW1YVC7-F1
#
_cell.length_a   1.000
_cell.length_b   1.000
_cell.length_c   1.000
_cell.angle_alpha   90.00
_cell.angle_beta   90.00
_cell.angle_gamma   90.00
#
_symmetry.space_group_name_H-M   'P 1'
#
loop_
_entity.id
_entity.type
_entity.pdbx_description
1 polymer ?
#
loop_
_entity_poly.entity_id
_entity_poly.type
_entity_poly.pdbx_seq_one_letter_code
_entity_poly.pdbx_strand_id
1 'polypeptide(L)'
;MQVEAKVNGEWFTGRVTAVETGKDNVRWKVKFDYVPMNTPRDRWVFKGSDDVRLMRPASPESRSPDTNQGPARSVTPPTAAEPDTTQSGPSRETTEGLVTMMRTLLRYFFPPDFRIPKDSVNTMSAEDLVAFPIKEYFQQYEAGLQSLCNSYQTRAESRARAVEEKSSGAEAKLRESEEKLRKLRTNIVALLQKVQEDIEISSDDELDAYIEDLVTKGE
;
A
#
# COMPACT_ATOMS: atom_id res chain seq x y z
N MET A 1 -6.77 5.41 -9.42
CA MET A 1 -7.27 4.08 -9.80
C MET A 1 -6.13 3.08 -9.74
N GLN A 2 -6.27 2.01 -8.93
CA GLN A 2 -5.29 0.92 -8.87
C GLN A 2 -5.62 -0.14 -9.91
N VAL A 3 -4.60 -0.61 -10.61
CA VAL A 3 -4.70 -1.62 -11.66
C VAL A 3 -3.51 -2.55 -11.56
N GLU A 4 -3.68 -3.76 -12.08
CA GLU A 4 -2.54 -4.61 -12.43
C GLU A 4 -2.36 -4.57 -13.94
N ALA A 5 -1.13 -4.37 -14.38
CA ALA A 5 -0.78 -4.44 -15.79
C ALA A 5 0.35 -5.43 -16.04
N LYS A 6 0.26 -6.14 -17.15
CA LYS A 6 1.19 -7.20 -17.52
C LYS A 6 2.45 -6.60 -18.15
N VAL A 7 3.63 -6.95 -17.63
CA VAL A 7 4.92 -6.56 -18.17
C VAL A 7 5.80 -7.80 -18.29
N ASN A 8 6.31 -8.09 -19.48
CA ASN A 8 7.16 -9.26 -19.74
C ASN A 8 6.58 -10.60 -19.26
N GLY A 9 5.25 -10.74 -19.27
CA GLY A 9 4.56 -11.96 -18.83
C GLY A 9 4.11 -11.96 -17.37
N GLU A 10 4.64 -11.05 -16.54
CA GLU A 10 4.34 -10.94 -15.12
C GLU A 10 3.36 -9.80 -14.83
N TRP A 11 2.58 -9.93 -13.75
CA TRP A 11 1.62 -8.91 -13.33
C TRP A 11 2.25 -7.95 -12.33
N PHE A 12 2.14 -6.66 -12.60
CA PHE A 12 2.64 -5.62 -11.71
C PHE A 12 1.50 -4.69 -11.28
N THR A 13 1.47 -4.40 -9.98
CA THR A 13 0.56 -3.43 -9.40
C THR A 13 1.02 -2.00 -9.73
N GLY A 14 0.07 -1.18 -10.13
CA GLY A 14 0.33 0.20 -10.45
C GLY A 14 -0.89 1.10 -10.34
N ARG A 15 -0.64 2.38 -10.49
CA ARG A 15 -1.66 3.43 -10.46
C ARG A 15 -1.80 4.04 -11.85
N VAL A 16 -3.03 4.22 -12.31
CA VAL A 16 -3.27 5.01 -13.52
C VAL A 16 -3.00 6.47 -13.21
N THR A 17 -2.02 7.05 -13.91
CA THR A 17 -1.58 8.44 -13.75
C THR A 17 -2.05 9.35 -14.89
N ALA A 18 -2.40 8.79 -16.05
CA ALA A 18 -2.98 9.53 -17.16
C ALA A 18 -3.95 8.64 -17.94
N VAL A 19 -4.95 9.27 -18.54
CA VAL A 19 -5.95 8.63 -19.41
C VAL A 19 -5.97 9.39 -20.72
N GLU A 20 -5.88 8.67 -21.83
CA GLU A 20 -6.00 9.21 -23.18
C GLU A 20 -7.19 8.55 -23.87
N THR A 21 -8.10 9.36 -24.39
CA THR A 21 -9.34 8.91 -25.04
C THR A 21 -9.25 9.21 -26.53
N GLY A 22 -9.09 8.17 -27.35
CA GLY A 22 -9.27 8.22 -28.80
C GLY A 22 -10.72 8.00 -29.19
N LYS A 23 -11.02 8.09 -30.49
CA LYS A 23 -12.39 7.93 -31.04
C LYS A 23 -13.09 6.64 -30.57
N ASP A 24 -12.35 5.53 -30.49
CA ASP A 24 -12.89 4.23 -30.07
C ASP A 24 -12.05 3.51 -28.99
N ASN A 25 -10.94 4.11 -28.54
CA ASN A 25 -9.97 3.44 -27.67
C ASN A 25 -9.59 4.32 -26.48
N VAL A 26 -9.60 3.74 -25.27
CA VAL A 26 -9.12 4.40 -24.05
C VAL A 26 -7.78 3.79 -23.65
N ARG A 27 -6.72 4.60 -23.57
CA ARG A 27 -5.40 4.19 -23.08
C ARG A 27 -5.16 4.71 -21.67
N TRP A 28 -4.62 3.86 -20.81
CA TRP A 28 -4.20 4.18 -19.45
C TRP A 28 -2.70 4.16 -19.35
N LYS A 29 -2.13 5.23 -18.79
CA LYS A 29 -0.74 5.25 -18.36
C LYS A 29 -0.67 4.72 -16.94
N VAL A 30 -0.12 3.52 -16.79
CA VAL A 30 0.06 2.85 -15.49
C VAL A 30 1.48 3.10 -15.01
N LYS A 31 1.62 3.71 -13.84
CA LYS A 31 2.88 3.84 -13.12
C LYS A 31 2.97 2.73 -12.08
N PHE A 32 4.02 1.92 -12.14
CA PHE A 32 4.16 0.77 -11.25
C PHE A 32 4.74 1.18 -9.89
N ASP A 33 4.23 0.57 -8.83
CA ASP A 33 4.65 0.86 -7.46
C ASP A 33 5.93 0.09 -7.09
N TYR A 34 6.13 -1.10 -7.67
CA TYR A 34 7.31 -1.94 -7.48
C TYR A 34 7.59 -2.78 -8.73
N VAL A 35 8.66 -2.47 -9.44
CA VAL A 35 9.15 -3.25 -10.60
C VAL A 35 10.66 -3.47 -10.46
N PRO A 36 11.19 -4.63 -10.92
CA PRO A 36 12.63 -4.85 -11.01
C PRO A 36 13.34 -3.72 -11.77
N MET A 37 14.62 -3.47 -11.46
CA MET A 37 15.42 -2.38 -12.06
C MET A 37 15.44 -2.38 -13.60
N ASN A 38 15.20 -3.52 -14.23
CA ASN A 38 15.23 -3.72 -15.67
C ASN A 38 13.86 -3.54 -16.37
N THR A 39 12.83 -3.13 -15.63
CA THR A 39 11.46 -2.99 -16.14
C THR A 39 11.05 -1.52 -16.16
N PRO A 40 10.37 -1.02 -17.23
CA PRO A 40 9.89 0.35 -17.29
C PRO A 40 9.03 0.73 -16.08
N ARG A 41 9.25 1.93 -15.52
CA ARG A 41 8.50 2.42 -14.35
C ARG A 41 7.06 2.84 -14.68
N ASP A 42 6.79 3.07 -15.97
CA ASP A 42 5.49 3.42 -16.50
C ASP A 42 5.23 2.72 -17.86
N ARG A 43 3.97 2.39 -18.13
CA ARG A 43 3.54 1.75 -19.38
C ARG A 43 2.14 2.21 -19.78
N TRP A 44 1.94 2.38 -21.09
CA TRP A 44 0.61 2.59 -21.66
C TRP A 44 -0.06 1.26 -21.97
N VAL A 45 -1.31 1.10 -21.54
CA VAL A 45 -2.14 -0.10 -21.76
C VAL A 45 -3.54 0.29 -22.23
N PHE A 46 -4.19 -0.54 -23.04
CA PHE A 46 -5.56 -0.31 -23.48
C PHE A 46 -6.55 -0.78 -22.42
N LYS A 47 -7.50 0.07 -22.06
CA LYS A 47 -8.58 -0.25 -21.12
C LYS A 47 -9.40 -1.43 -21.66
N GLY A 48 -9.45 -2.53 -20.91
CA GLY A 48 -10.20 -3.75 -21.27
C GLY A 48 -9.42 -4.76 -22.12
N SER A 49 -8.12 -4.54 -22.33
CA SER A 49 -7.23 -5.55 -22.90
C SER A 49 -6.84 -6.62 -21.87
N ASP A 50 -6.43 -7.80 -22.33
CA ASP A 50 -5.95 -8.89 -21.47
C ASP A 50 -4.67 -8.54 -20.68
N ASP A 51 -4.03 -7.41 -21.01
CA ASP A 51 -2.83 -6.89 -20.38
C ASP A 51 -3.13 -5.93 -19.21
N VAL A 52 -4.41 -5.60 -18.93
CA VAL A 52 -4.78 -4.75 -17.80
C VAL A 52 -6.06 -5.20 -17.12
N ARG A 53 -6.02 -5.33 -15.80
CA ARG A 53 -7.20 -5.58 -14.98
C ARG A 53 -7.33 -4.56 -13.86
N LEU A 54 -8.55 -4.10 -13.65
CA LEU A 54 -8.88 -3.27 -12.51
C LEU A 54 -8.64 -4.09 -11.25
N MET A 55 -7.91 -3.53 -10.28
CA MET A 55 -7.91 -4.10 -8.94
C MET A 55 -9.34 -3.96 -8.41
N ARG A 56 -9.97 -5.09 -8.07
CA ARG A 56 -11.24 -5.06 -7.35
C ARG A 56 -10.97 -4.29 -6.05
N PRO A 57 -11.78 -3.29 -5.67
CA PRO A 57 -11.73 -2.78 -4.30
C PRO A 57 -11.86 -3.97 -3.36
N ALA A 58 -11.21 -3.94 -2.20
CA ALA A 58 -11.54 -4.87 -1.14
C ALA A 58 -12.98 -4.59 -0.70
N SER A 59 -13.95 -5.16 -1.39
CA SER A 59 -15.33 -5.19 -0.94
C SER A 59 -15.43 -6.23 0.17
N PRO A 60 -16.01 -5.87 1.32
CA PRO A 60 -16.25 -6.84 2.38
C PRO A 60 -17.27 -7.86 1.87
N GLU A 61 -16.90 -9.14 1.86
CA GLU A 61 -17.86 -10.22 1.65
C GLU A 61 -18.68 -10.39 2.93
N SER A 62 -19.75 -9.61 3.08
CA SER A 62 -20.88 -9.98 3.92
C SER A 62 -21.87 -10.76 3.07
N ARG A 63 -21.78 -12.09 3.10
CA ARG A 63 -22.86 -12.97 2.64
C ARG A 63 -23.26 -13.90 3.79
N SER A 64 -24.12 -13.39 4.66
CA SER A 64 -24.93 -14.23 5.54
C SER A 64 -26.00 -14.94 4.70
N PRO A 65 -26.20 -16.26 4.82
CA PRO A 65 -27.41 -16.90 4.32
C PRO A 65 -28.51 -16.70 5.37
N ASP A 66 -29.51 -15.91 5.00
CA ASP A 66 -30.75 -15.77 5.76
C ASP A 66 -31.66 -17.00 5.60
N THR A 67 -32.42 -17.26 6.64
CA THR A 67 -33.21 -18.46 6.92
C THR A 67 -34.55 -18.49 6.16
N ASN A 68 -34.87 -19.65 5.58
CA ASN A 68 -36.18 -20.28 5.26
C ASN A 68 -37.45 -19.42 5.05
N GLN A 69 -38.14 -19.65 3.93
CA GLN A 69 -39.62 -19.63 3.87
C GLN A 69 -40.20 -20.62 2.83
N GLY A 70 -41.11 -21.50 3.29
CA GLY A 70 -42.23 -22.08 2.52
C GLY A 70 -42.28 -23.62 2.41
N PRO A 71 -43.48 -24.24 2.39
CA PRO A 71 -44.60 -24.08 3.31
C PRO A 71 -45.09 -25.43 3.90
N ALA A 72 -45.84 -25.32 5.00
CA ALA A 72 -46.50 -26.41 5.71
C ALA A 72 -47.44 -27.24 4.83
N ARG A 73 -47.39 -28.57 4.99
CA ARG A 73 -48.45 -29.49 4.58
C ARG A 73 -48.84 -30.36 5.77
N SER A 74 -50.02 -30.08 6.31
CA SER A 74 -50.69 -30.82 7.38
C SER A 74 -51.55 -31.95 6.81
N VAL A 75 -51.38 -33.20 7.27
CA VAL A 75 -52.45 -34.22 7.41
C VAL A 75 -52.07 -35.20 8.55
N THR A 76 -53.09 -35.61 9.31
CA THR A 76 -53.24 -36.26 10.63
C THR A 76 -52.75 -37.74 10.81
N PRO A 77 -52.77 -38.30 12.07
CA PRO A 77 -51.90 -39.40 12.59
C PRO A 77 -52.60 -40.79 12.63
N PRO A 78 -51.97 -41.90 13.13
CA PRO A 78 -52.05 -42.22 14.58
C PRO A 78 -50.96 -43.15 15.20
N THR A 79 -50.97 -43.20 16.54
CA THR A 79 -50.66 -44.34 17.44
C THR A 79 -49.27 -44.46 18.09
N ALA A 80 -49.26 -44.12 19.38
CA ALA A 80 -48.58 -44.71 20.53
C ALA A 80 -47.28 -45.53 20.34
N ALA A 81 -46.17 -44.98 20.84
CA ALA A 81 -45.26 -45.66 21.75
C ALA A 81 -44.36 -44.60 22.43
N GLU A 82 -44.44 -44.46 23.75
CA GLU A 82 -43.22 -44.16 24.53
C GLU A 82 -42.35 -45.43 24.44
N PRO A 83 -41.01 -45.34 24.28
CA PRO A 83 -40.17 -44.74 25.32
C PRO A 83 -38.86 -44.10 24.83
N ASP A 84 -38.20 -43.45 25.78
CA ASP A 84 -36.77 -43.54 26.09
C ASP A 84 -36.07 -42.18 26.20
N THR A 85 -35.67 -41.87 27.43
CA THR A 85 -34.94 -40.66 27.77
C THR A 85 -33.46 -40.90 27.51
N THR A 86 -33.07 -41.11 26.26
CA THR A 86 -31.66 -41.03 25.87
C THR A 86 -31.44 -39.64 25.30
N GLN A 87 -30.66 -38.81 26.01
CA GLN A 87 -30.07 -37.62 25.42
C GLN A 87 -29.38 -38.03 24.12
N SER A 88 -29.96 -37.66 22.96
CA SER A 88 -29.28 -37.76 21.68
C SER A 88 -28.03 -36.89 21.76
N GLY A 89 -26.89 -37.54 21.99
CA GLY A 89 -25.59 -36.91 21.81
C GLY A 89 -25.47 -36.36 20.39
N PRO A 90 -24.54 -35.41 20.15
CA PRO A 90 -24.34 -34.85 18.82
C PRO A 90 -24.16 -35.99 17.80
N SER A 91 -24.89 -35.92 16.68
CA SER A 91 -24.79 -36.94 15.65
C SER A 91 -23.36 -37.02 15.13
N ARG A 92 -22.88 -38.23 14.86
CA ARG A 92 -21.53 -38.47 14.34
C ARG A 92 -21.20 -37.59 13.12
N GLU A 93 -22.18 -37.41 12.22
CA GLU A 93 -22.07 -36.52 11.05
C GLU A 93 -21.81 -35.05 11.45
N THR A 94 -22.46 -34.57 12.51
CA THR A 94 -22.25 -33.21 13.02
C THR A 94 -20.82 -33.04 13.56
N THR A 95 -20.31 -34.06 14.27
CA THR A 95 -18.92 -34.07 14.77
C THR A 95 -17.90 -34.09 13.64
N GLU A 96 -18.09 -34.93 12.62
CA GLU A 96 -17.23 -34.98 11.42
C GLU A 96 -17.25 -33.65 10.64
N GLY A 97 -18.42 -33.00 10.57
CA GLY A 97 -18.58 -31.66 10.00
C GLY A 97 -17.80 -30.59 10.76
N LEU A 98 -17.87 -30.60 12.10
CA LEU A 98 -17.11 -29.66 12.95
C LEU A 98 -15.60 -29.86 12.83
N VAL A 99 -15.12 -31.10 12.78
CA VAL A 99 -13.71 -31.44 12.53
C VAL A 99 -13.25 -30.84 11.21
N THR A 100 -14.03 -31.04 10.15
CA THR A 100 -13.72 -30.50 8.81
C THR A 100 -13.68 -28.97 8.81
N MET A 101 -14.63 -28.33 9.49
CA MET A 101 -14.67 -26.87 9.65
C MET A 101 -13.44 -26.36 10.41
N MET A 102 -13.07 -27.01 11.51
CA MET A 102 -11.92 -26.63 12.33
C MET A 102 -10.61 -26.73 11.54
N ARG A 103 -10.37 -27.84 10.83
CA ARG A 103 -9.18 -28.00 9.96
C ARG A 103 -9.13 -26.91 8.88
N THR A 104 -10.29 -26.57 8.32
CA THR A 104 -10.42 -25.50 7.32
C THR A 104 -10.03 -24.15 7.92
N LEU A 105 -10.59 -23.78 9.07
CA LEU A 105 -10.30 -22.52 9.76
C LEU A 105 -8.81 -22.38 10.06
N LEU A 106 -8.21 -23.41 10.66
CA LEU A 106 -6.77 -23.41 10.95
C LEU A 106 -5.97 -23.18 9.67
N ARG A 107 -6.21 -23.95 8.60
CA ARG A 107 -5.46 -23.80 7.34
C ARG A 107 -5.57 -22.39 6.72
N TYR A 108 -6.70 -21.71 6.88
CA TYR A 108 -6.88 -20.34 6.38
C TYR A 108 -6.07 -19.32 7.17
N PHE A 109 -6.01 -19.46 8.49
CA PHE A 109 -5.32 -18.53 9.39
C PHE A 109 -3.94 -19.05 9.84
N PHE A 110 -3.21 -19.72 8.94
CA PHE A 110 -1.96 -20.40 9.27
C PHE A 110 -0.80 -19.41 9.49
N PRO A 111 -0.23 -19.32 10.72
CA PRO A 111 0.94 -18.50 11.00
C PRO A 111 2.16 -19.06 10.24
N PRO A 112 3.01 -18.21 9.64
CA PRO A 112 4.15 -18.65 8.83
C PRO A 112 5.12 -19.60 9.55
N ASP A 113 5.35 -19.36 10.85
CA ASP A 113 6.34 -20.06 11.67
C ASP A 113 5.69 -20.90 12.79
N PHE A 114 4.46 -21.38 12.57
CA PHE A 114 3.78 -22.17 13.59
C PHE A 114 4.46 -23.54 13.81
N ARG A 115 4.54 -23.96 15.08
CA ARG A 115 5.25 -25.20 15.47
C ARG A 115 4.67 -26.48 14.86
N ILE A 116 3.39 -26.48 14.50
CA ILE A 116 2.72 -27.63 13.87
C ILE A 116 2.67 -27.38 12.36
N PRO A 117 3.25 -28.27 11.52
CA PRO A 117 3.22 -28.11 10.08
C PRO A 117 1.80 -28.03 9.52
N LYS A 118 1.62 -27.23 8.46
CA LYS A 118 0.32 -27.04 7.81
C LYS A 118 -0.30 -28.35 7.32
N ASP A 119 0.52 -29.27 6.82
CA ASP A 119 0.05 -30.56 6.30
C ASP A 119 -0.50 -31.46 7.41
N SER A 120 0.06 -31.37 8.62
CA SER A 120 -0.39 -32.15 9.78
C SER A 120 -1.81 -31.77 10.23
N VAL A 121 -2.23 -30.52 10.00
CA VAL A 121 -3.59 -30.04 10.34
C VAL A 121 -4.66 -30.81 9.56
N ASN A 122 -4.37 -31.28 8.34
CA ASN A 122 -5.37 -31.98 7.51
C ASN A 122 -5.71 -33.37 8.03
N THR A 123 -4.80 -34.00 8.78
CA THR A 123 -4.91 -35.40 9.23
C THR A 123 -5.21 -35.55 10.71
N MET A 124 -5.27 -34.45 11.48
CA MET A 124 -5.53 -34.47 12.93
C MET A 124 -6.90 -35.07 13.29
N SER A 125 -6.95 -35.93 14.30
CA SER A 125 -8.21 -36.49 14.79
C SER A 125 -9.07 -35.43 15.50
N ALA A 126 -10.30 -35.81 15.88
CA ALA A 126 -11.14 -34.92 16.68
C ALA A 126 -10.49 -34.60 18.04
N GLU A 127 -9.87 -35.59 18.66
CA GLU A 127 -9.14 -35.47 19.93
C GLU A 127 -7.94 -34.54 19.81
N ASP A 128 -7.15 -34.67 18.73
CA ASP A 128 -6.00 -33.79 18.46
C ASP A 128 -6.44 -32.33 18.27
N LEU A 129 -7.57 -32.12 17.59
CA LEU A 129 -8.14 -30.78 17.36
C LEU A 129 -8.66 -30.14 18.65
N VAL A 130 -9.19 -30.94 19.58
CA VAL A 130 -9.61 -30.46 20.91
C VAL A 130 -8.40 -30.06 21.75
N ALA A 131 -7.31 -30.82 21.67
CA ALA A 131 -6.05 -30.50 22.34
C ALA A 131 -5.21 -29.44 21.60
N PHE A 132 -5.70 -28.94 20.45
CA PHE A 132 -4.95 -28.00 19.63
C PHE A 132 -4.73 -26.68 20.39
N PRO A 133 -3.51 -26.13 20.38
CA PRO A 133 -3.16 -24.87 21.07
C PRO A 133 -3.74 -23.64 20.34
N ILE A 134 -5.07 -23.51 20.31
CA ILE A 134 -5.80 -22.48 19.55
C ILE A 134 -5.38 -21.07 19.97
N LYS A 135 -5.15 -20.86 21.26
CA LYS A 135 -4.78 -19.55 21.80
C LYS A 135 -3.42 -19.09 21.28
N GLU A 136 -2.40 -19.93 21.43
CA GLU A 136 -1.04 -19.64 20.97
C GLU A 136 -0.98 -19.51 19.44
N TYR A 137 -1.79 -20.30 18.75
CA TYR A 137 -1.93 -20.23 17.30
C TYR A 137 -2.36 -18.85 16.81
N PHE A 138 -3.47 -18.34 17.33
CA PHE A 138 -3.97 -17.03 16.93
C PHE A 138 -3.10 -15.89 17.47
N GLN A 139 -2.43 -16.05 18.61
CA GLN A 139 -1.44 -15.07 19.09
C GLN A 139 -0.25 -14.93 18.13
N GLN A 140 0.27 -16.04 17.60
CA GLN A 140 1.35 -15.98 16.61
C GLN A 140 0.88 -15.38 15.28
N TYR A 141 -0.35 -15.71 14.85
CA TYR A 141 -0.96 -15.09 13.68
C TYR A 141 -1.11 -13.57 13.84
N GLU A 142 -1.63 -13.11 14.98
CA GLU A 142 -1.79 -11.70 15.31
C GLU A 142 -0.44 -10.97 15.36
N ALA A 143 0.55 -11.54 16.03
CA ALA A 143 1.90 -10.97 16.08
C ALA A 143 2.51 -10.85 14.67
N GLY A 144 2.30 -11.84 13.80
CA GLY A 144 2.71 -11.81 12.40
C GLY A 144 2.04 -10.69 11.62
N LEU A 145 0.72 -10.52 11.76
CA LEU A 145 -0.02 -9.42 11.14
C LEU A 145 0.43 -8.05 11.64
N GLN A 146 0.63 -7.92 12.95
CA GLN A 146 1.09 -6.67 13.55
C GLN A 146 2.49 -6.30 13.06
N SER A 147 3.40 -7.27 13.00
CA SER A 147 4.74 -7.10 12.41
C SER A 147 4.66 -6.66 10.94
N LEU A 148 3.78 -7.27 10.15
CA LEU A 148 3.57 -6.90 8.75
C LEU A 148 3.08 -5.45 8.61
N CYS A 149 2.03 -5.07 9.35
CA CYS A 149 1.51 -3.70 9.37
C CYS A 149 2.58 -2.69 9.78
N ASN A 150 3.31 -2.97 10.87
CA ASN A 150 4.40 -2.12 11.34
C ASN A 150 5.48 -1.96 10.28
N SER A 151 5.86 -3.03 9.58
CA SER A 151 6.87 -2.98 8.52
C SER A 151 6.47 -2.04 7.38
N TYR A 152 5.20 -2.07 6.95
CA TYR A 152 4.69 -1.16 5.92
C TYR A 152 4.62 0.27 6.42
N GLN A 153 4.18 0.47 7.65
CA GLN A 153 4.11 1.78 8.27
C GLN A 153 5.51 2.40 8.40
N THR A 154 6.47 1.70 9.00
CA THR A 154 7.86 2.17 9.12
C THR A 154 8.47 2.47 7.75
N ARG A 155 8.21 1.63 6.73
CA ARG A 155 8.70 1.88 5.37
C ARG A 155 8.06 3.13 4.76
N ALA A 156 6.77 3.35 4.97
CA ALA A 156 6.08 4.53 4.48
C ALA A 156 6.58 5.80 5.18
N GLU A 157 6.73 5.77 6.50
CA GLU A 157 7.26 6.88 7.30
C GLU A 157 8.70 7.22 6.93
N SER A 158 9.56 6.21 6.77
CA SER A 158 10.95 6.41 6.34
C SER A 158 11.02 7.08 4.97
N ARG A 159 10.16 6.67 4.02
CA ARG A 159 10.07 7.31 2.70
C ARG A 159 9.56 8.74 2.79
N ALA A 160 8.55 9.01 3.62
CA ALA A 160 8.02 10.34 3.83
C ALA A 160 9.11 11.28 4.38
N ARG A 161 9.81 10.85 5.44
CA ARG A 161 10.92 11.61 6.04
C ARG A 161 12.04 11.89 5.03
N ALA A 162 12.44 10.90 4.24
CA ALA A 162 13.48 11.08 3.23
C ALA A 162 13.08 12.06 2.11
N VAL A 163 11.79 12.17 1.79
CA VAL A 163 11.28 13.15 0.82
C VAL A 163 11.23 14.54 1.44
N GLU A 164 10.75 14.65 2.68
CA GLU A 164 10.67 15.91 3.42
C GLU A 164 12.06 16.52 3.63
N GLU A 165 13.05 15.73 4.03
CA GLU A 165 14.43 16.17 4.21
C GLU A 165 15.04 16.66 2.88
N LYS A 166 14.78 15.95 1.77
CA LYS A 166 15.20 16.40 0.44
C LYS A 166 14.52 17.69 0.01
N SER A 167 13.23 17.84 0.29
CA SER A 167 12.47 19.05 -0.03
C SER A 167 12.99 20.24 0.77
N SER A 168 13.15 20.08 2.08
CA SER A 168 13.71 21.10 2.97
C SER A 168 15.11 21.51 2.54
N GLY A 169 15.98 20.55 2.20
CA GLY A 169 17.32 20.85 1.67
C GLY A 169 17.30 21.58 0.32
N ALA A 170 16.35 21.27 -0.55
CA ALA A 170 16.18 21.97 -1.83
C ALA A 170 15.65 23.39 -1.63
N GLU A 171 14.69 23.59 -0.73
CA GLU A 171 14.16 24.91 -0.35
C GLU A 171 15.23 25.81 0.25
N ALA A 172 16.09 25.27 1.13
CA ALA A 172 17.20 26.02 1.70
C ALA A 172 18.18 26.52 0.63
N LYS A 173 18.55 25.64 -0.32
CA LYS A 173 19.43 26.01 -1.45
C LYS A 173 18.78 27.02 -2.40
N LEU A 174 17.48 26.87 -2.65
CA LEU A 174 16.73 27.82 -3.45
C LEU A 174 16.78 29.20 -2.81
N ARG A 175 16.48 29.31 -1.52
CA ARG A 175 16.51 30.56 -0.76
C ARG A 175 17.89 31.23 -0.80
N GLU A 176 18.96 30.46 -0.62
CA GLU A 176 20.33 30.97 -0.72
C GLU A 176 20.63 31.53 -2.12
N SER A 177 20.20 30.83 -3.17
CA SER A 177 20.39 31.27 -4.55
C SER A 177 19.60 32.55 -4.88
N GLU A 178 18.37 32.66 -4.36
CA GLU A 178 17.51 33.84 -4.52
C GLU A 178 18.11 35.04 -3.83
N GLU A 179 18.70 34.85 -2.64
CA GLU A 179 19.38 35.92 -1.90
C GLU A 179 20.62 36.41 -2.66
N LYS A 180 21.47 35.50 -3.15
CA LYS A 180 22.64 35.86 -3.99
C LYS A 180 22.22 36.62 -5.24
N LEU A 181 21.15 36.17 -5.90
CA LEU A 181 20.61 36.85 -7.09
C LEU A 181 20.07 38.24 -6.75
N ARG A 182 19.41 38.40 -5.59
CA ARG A 182 18.94 39.71 -5.11
C ARG A 182 20.11 40.65 -4.86
N LYS A 183 21.15 40.19 -4.16
CA LYS A 183 22.38 40.96 -3.91
C LYS A 183 23.04 41.39 -5.22
N LEU A 184 23.19 40.45 -6.17
CA LEU A 184 23.77 40.76 -7.49
C LEU A 184 22.97 41.83 -8.25
N ARG A 185 21.63 41.73 -8.23
CA ARG A 185 20.76 42.73 -8.86
C ARG A 185 20.92 44.11 -8.21
N THR A 186 20.97 44.16 -6.88
CA THR A 186 21.21 45.41 -6.14
C THR A 186 22.57 46.01 -6.50
N ASN A 187 23.63 45.20 -6.55
CA ASN A 187 24.98 45.65 -6.91
C ASN A 187 25.06 46.18 -8.34
N ILE A 188 24.45 45.50 -9.31
CA ILE A 188 24.38 45.97 -10.70
C ILE A 188 23.67 47.33 -10.77
N VAL A 189 22.54 47.51 -10.07
CA VAL A 189 21.83 48.80 -10.04
C VAL A 189 22.71 49.89 -9.44
N ALA A 190 23.42 49.61 -8.33
CA ALA A 190 24.33 50.58 -7.71
C ALA A 190 25.47 50.97 -8.64
N LEU A 191 26.07 50.01 -9.35
CA LEU A 191 27.11 50.28 -10.36
C LEU A 191 26.56 51.12 -11.51
N LEU A 192 25.38 50.79 -12.05
CA LEU A 192 24.76 51.52 -13.16
C LEU A 192 24.41 52.96 -12.76
N GLN A 193 23.84 53.17 -11.56
CA GLN A 193 23.56 54.52 -11.04
C GLN A 193 24.83 55.35 -10.97
N LYS A 194 25.93 54.76 -10.51
CA LYS A 194 27.17 55.49 -10.31
C LYS A 194 27.96 55.73 -11.60
N VAL A 195 27.90 54.81 -12.58
CA VAL A 195 28.39 55.07 -13.95
C VAL A 195 27.63 56.23 -14.59
N GLN A 196 26.34 56.37 -14.27
CA GLN A 196 25.51 57.47 -14.73
C GLN A 196 25.80 58.80 -13.98
N GLU A 197 26.54 58.76 -12.87
CA GLU A 197 27.00 59.91 -12.08
C GLU A 197 28.40 60.44 -12.49
N ASP A 198 29.01 59.96 -13.58
CA ASP A 198 30.36 60.34 -14.07
C ASP A 198 31.47 60.15 -13.01
N ILE A 199 31.94 58.91 -12.83
CA ILE A 199 33.13 58.61 -12.00
C ILE A 199 34.40 58.67 -12.87
N GLU A 200 35.35 59.52 -12.49
CA GLU A 200 36.75 59.42 -12.92
C GLU A 200 37.45 58.29 -12.15
N ILE A 201 37.27 57.03 -12.57
CA ILE A 201 38.08 55.91 -12.05
C ILE A 201 39.42 55.94 -12.76
N SER A 202 40.49 56.23 -12.02
CA SER A 202 41.79 56.58 -12.59
C SER A 202 42.74 55.39 -12.75
N SER A 203 42.49 54.28 -12.05
CA SER A 203 43.35 53.07 -12.07
C SER A 203 42.58 51.78 -11.76
N ASP A 204 43.15 50.65 -12.17
CA ASP A 204 42.57 49.30 -11.99
C ASP A 204 42.53 48.89 -10.50
N ASP A 205 43.53 49.31 -9.71
CA ASP A 205 43.58 49.05 -8.26
C ASP A 205 42.45 49.76 -7.50
N GLU A 206 42.06 50.96 -7.95
CA GLU A 206 40.92 51.72 -7.42
C GLU A 206 39.58 51.05 -7.78
N LEU A 207 39.51 50.46 -8.97
CA LEU A 207 38.36 49.68 -9.42
C LEU A 207 38.20 48.39 -8.60
N ASP A 208 39.29 47.65 -8.37
CA ASP A 208 39.28 46.39 -7.62
C ASP A 208 38.95 46.60 -6.13
N ALA A 209 39.55 47.60 -5.49
CA ALA A 209 39.23 47.97 -4.11
C ALA A 209 37.75 48.35 -3.94
N TYR A 210 37.16 48.95 -4.97
CA TYR A 210 35.74 49.32 -4.97
C TYR A 210 34.82 48.11 -5.19
N ILE A 211 35.19 47.19 -6.07
CA ILE A 211 34.48 45.91 -6.24
C ILE A 211 34.47 45.14 -4.92
N GLU A 212 35.60 45.14 -4.20
CA GLU A 212 35.71 44.49 -2.89
C GLU A 212 34.84 45.18 -1.82
N ASP A 213 34.80 46.51 -1.77
CA ASP A 213 33.91 47.27 -0.85
C ASP A 213 32.41 47.05 -1.16
N LEU A 214 32.02 46.92 -2.43
CA LEU A 214 30.63 46.63 -2.80
C LEU A 214 30.20 45.21 -2.44
N VAL A 215 31.12 44.25 -2.58
CA VAL A 215 30.86 42.85 -2.23
C VAL A 215 30.75 42.69 -0.70
N THR A 216 31.53 43.46 0.06
CA THR A 216 31.56 43.40 1.53
C THR A 216 30.45 44.22 2.21
N LYS A 217 30.05 45.38 1.67
CA LYS A 217 28.90 46.14 2.18
C LYS A 217 27.53 45.51 1.90
N GLY A 218 27.49 44.50 1.03
CA GLY A 218 26.30 43.72 0.72
C GLY A 218 26.05 42.53 1.65
N GLU A 219 26.86 42.30 2.68
CA GLU A 219 26.63 41.29 3.73
C GLU A 219 25.47 41.63 4.66
#